data_AF-A0A6C0ERP2-F1
#
_entry.id   AF-A0A6C0ERP2-F1
#
_cell.length_a   1.000
_cell.length_b   1.000
_cell.length_c   1.000
_cell.angle_alpha   90.00
_cell.angle_beta   90.00
_cell.angle_gamma   90.00
#
_symmetry.space_group_name_H-M   'P 1'
#
loop_
_entity.id
_entity.type
_entity.pdbx_description
1 polymer ?
#
loop_
_entity_poly.entity_id
_entity_poly.type
_entity_poly.pdbx_seq_one_letter_code
_entity_poly.pdbx_strand_id
1 'polypeptide(L)'
;MATSVGSTNLTTTNTWKLLEAINPDPSQSSTMAVYSNGTLVASGVTQSGTTTVTSPLFINGQGGTSTNSYPSYLAEMLVYNTAVSLSNRQLIEGYLAWKWGIQSSLPNTHPYYSAALTPSTASGGNLTIDTMGNIQVTPSNAFCITAPTEWRANIITVAGTSLIIPTPTSIITTTNSAALYSITNPGFNSLTLPTYTSSSPGVFWTIANSTVATLTISIVYTSGSGLGSTLTLAPGSSTNIYWNGSAFTSVSGGGGGGAITGTTTSGTVLLATGTSTGLQGSANLTFSNGSNLGIQTTTPATALDVNGGVTIRNGYRPSYSNVSSGTSLTVPSAAYGTHFNITTSSITGITLPTVVGSTDSNAYWVFRNNTAGYLSITFTYTTAGTTYPTNPVTIPPANSLTMMVTFPSSVLGYVLF
;
A
#
# COMPACT_ATOMS: atom_id res chain seq x y z
N MET A 1 57.97 -27.05 -37.01
CA MET A 1 58.88 -26.15 -37.78
C MET A 1 58.07 -24.91 -38.12
N ALA A 2 58.24 -23.81 -37.38
CA ALA A 2 57.58 -22.55 -37.71
C ALA A 2 58.37 -21.91 -38.85
N THR A 3 57.85 -21.97 -40.07
CA THR A 3 58.38 -21.18 -41.18
C THR A 3 58.18 -19.71 -40.84
N SER A 4 59.30 -18.98 -40.72
CA SER A 4 59.32 -17.54 -40.58
C SER A 4 58.43 -16.91 -41.65
N VAL A 5 57.48 -16.06 -41.25
CA VAL A 5 56.80 -15.18 -42.19
C VAL A 5 57.86 -14.20 -42.68
N GLY A 6 58.44 -14.52 -43.84
CA GLY A 6 59.45 -13.70 -44.49
C GLY A 6 58.88 -12.32 -44.76
N SER A 7 59.62 -11.30 -44.32
CA SER A 7 59.23 -9.91 -44.53
C SER A 7 59.27 -9.58 -46.02
N THR A 8 58.11 -9.40 -46.62
CA THR A 8 57.98 -8.57 -47.82
C THR A 8 57.15 -7.36 -47.45
N ASN A 9 57.81 -6.21 -47.35
CA ASN A 9 57.28 -4.85 -47.18
C ASN A 9 56.62 -4.49 -45.83
N LEU A 10 57.42 -4.41 -44.76
CA LEU A 10 57.10 -3.51 -43.65
C LEU A 10 57.65 -2.11 -43.99
N THR A 11 56.79 -1.28 -44.55
CA THR A 11 57.08 0.11 -44.90
C THR A 11 57.53 0.93 -43.67
N THR A 12 58.41 1.89 -43.93
CA THR A 12 59.28 2.67 -43.03
C THR A 12 58.57 3.67 -42.10
N THR A 13 57.49 3.28 -41.43
CA THR A 13 56.84 4.12 -40.41
C THR A 13 56.59 3.32 -39.15
N ASN A 14 57.16 3.75 -38.02
CA ASN A 14 56.90 3.19 -36.69
C ASN A 14 55.45 3.49 -36.28
N THR A 15 54.51 2.68 -36.73
CA THR A 15 53.08 2.79 -36.39
C THR A 15 52.63 1.59 -35.57
N TRP A 16 51.74 1.85 -34.62
CA TRP A 16 51.05 0.80 -33.87
C TRP A 16 50.21 -0.06 -34.82
N LYS A 17 50.26 -1.38 -34.66
CA LYS A 17 49.50 -2.35 -35.44
C LYS A 17 48.93 -3.43 -34.53
N LEU A 18 47.77 -3.97 -34.92
CA LEU A 18 47.24 -5.20 -34.37
C LEU A 18 47.77 -6.37 -35.19
N LEU A 19 48.42 -7.32 -34.52
CA LEU A 19 48.89 -8.56 -35.11
C LEU A 19 48.23 -9.73 -34.39
N GLU A 20 47.73 -10.68 -35.17
CA GLU A 20 47.06 -11.86 -34.65
C GLU A 20 47.48 -13.08 -35.46
N ALA A 21 47.68 -14.21 -34.77
CA ALA A 21 47.83 -15.52 -35.39
C ALA A 21 46.85 -16.51 -34.76
N ILE A 22 46.12 -17.25 -35.59
CA ILE A 22 45.17 -18.27 -35.17
C ILE A 22 45.65 -19.63 -35.64
N ASN A 23 45.63 -20.60 -34.72
CA ASN A 23 45.81 -22.01 -35.02
C ASN A 23 44.60 -22.79 -34.47
N PRO A 24 43.66 -23.24 -35.33
CA PRO A 24 42.44 -23.95 -34.93
C PRO A 24 42.69 -25.24 -34.14
N ASP A 25 43.69 -26.02 -34.55
CA ASP A 25 44.12 -27.23 -33.86
C ASP A 25 45.56 -27.57 -34.28
N PRO A 26 46.57 -27.46 -33.38
CA PRO A 26 47.95 -27.82 -33.68
C PRO A 26 48.19 -29.33 -33.73
N SER A 27 47.24 -30.17 -33.26
CA SER A 27 47.38 -31.62 -33.26
C SER A 27 46.96 -32.28 -34.60
N GLN A 28 46.28 -31.52 -35.46
CA GLN A 28 45.80 -31.97 -36.76
C GLN A 28 46.22 -31.00 -37.86
N SER A 29 46.11 -31.42 -39.12
CA SER A 29 46.36 -30.52 -40.24
C SER A 29 45.27 -29.45 -40.28
N SER A 30 45.59 -28.23 -39.83
CA SER A 30 44.66 -27.11 -39.79
C SER A 30 45.23 -25.89 -40.52
N THR A 31 44.33 -25.05 -41.04
CA THR A 31 44.70 -23.79 -41.68
C THR A 31 45.04 -22.76 -40.61
N MET A 32 46.32 -22.42 -40.50
CA MET A 32 46.75 -21.26 -39.73
C MET A 32 46.45 -19.99 -40.51
N ALA A 33 46.09 -18.93 -39.80
CA ALA A 33 45.81 -17.63 -40.38
C ALA A 33 46.51 -16.54 -39.57
N VAL A 34 47.10 -15.57 -40.26
CA VAL A 34 47.71 -14.37 -39.68
C VAL A 34 46.94 -13.17 -40.16
N TYR A 35 46.54 -12.32 -39.22
CA TYR A 35 45.83 -11.08 -39.49
C TYR A 35 46.67 -9.89 -39.08
N SER A 36 46.57 -8.81 -39.86
CA SER A 36 47.10 -7.49 -39.53
C SER A 36 45.97 -6.49 -39.61
N ASN A 37 45.73 -5.76 -38.52
CA ASN A 37 44.68 -4.75 -38.40
C ASN A 37 43.31 -5.24 -38.92
N GLY A 38 42.82 -6.42 -38.52
CA GLY A 38 41.53 -6.91 -39.01
C GLY A 38 41.52 -7.59 -40.38
N THR A 39 42.62 -7.53 -41.14
CA THR A 39 42.72 -8.09 -42.50
C THR A 39 43.59 -9.34 -42.52
N LEU A 40 43.15 -10.40 -43.20
CA LEU A 40 43.94 -11.60 -43.41
C LEU A 40 45.15 -11.28 -44.30
N VAL A 41 46.37 -11.50 -43.80
CA VAL A 41 47.61 -11.23 -44.54
C VAL A 41 48.30 -12.50 -45.03
N ALA A 42 48.11 -13.63 -44.34
CA ALA A 42 48.63 -14.92 -44.76
C ALA A 42 47.77 -16.04 -44.20
N SER A 43 47.60 -17.11 -44.99
CA SER A 43 47.03 -18.37 -44.52
C SER A 43 47.75 -19.55 -45.15
N GLY A 44 47.77 -20.68 -44.44
CA GLY A 44 48.42 -21.88 -44.92
C GLY A 44 48.03 -23.10 -44.09
N VAL A 45 48.02 -24.27 -44.73
CA VAL A 45 47.76 -25.54 -44.04
C VAL A 45 49.05 -26.01 -43.37
N THR A 46 48.99 -26.26 -42.07
CA THR A 46 50.09 -26.93 -41.37
C THR A 46 49.98 -28.44 -41.53
N GLN A 47 51.12 -29.13 -41.64
CA GLN A 47 51.18 -30.59 -41.56
C GLN A 47 51.10 -31.01 -40.08
N SER A 48 50.24 -31.97 -39.77
CA SER A 48 50.10 -32.53 -38.41
C SER A 48 51.45 -32.90 -37.81
N GLY A 49 51.74 -32.37 -36.63
CA GLY A 49 52.92 -32.68 -35.85
C GLY A 49 52.72 -32.26 -34.40
N THR A 50 52.53 -33.24 -33.51
CA THR A 50 52.45 -33.05 -32.06
C THR A 50 53.81 -32.66 -31.49
N THR A 51 54.17 -31.39 -31.56
CA THR A 51 55.31 -30.88 -30.77
C THR A 51 54.80 -30.42 -29.42
N THR A 52 55.11 -31.16 -28.35
CA THR A 52 55.11 -30.60 -27.00
C THR A 52 56.02 -29.38 -26.99
N VAL A 53 55.46 -28.19 -26.84
CA VAL A 53 56.24 -26.96 -26.77
C VAL A 53 56.91 -26.90 -25.40
N THR A 54 58.17 -27.31 -25.33
CA THR A 54 59.01 -27.22 -24.12
C THR A 54 59.83 -25.93 -24.05
N SER A 55 59.83 -25.14 -25.13
CA SER A 55 60.57 -23.87 -25.22
C SER A 55 59.82 -22.74 -24.51
N PRO A 56 60.52 -21.81 -23.82
CA PRO A 56 59.93 -20.58 -23.29
C PRO A 56 59.34 -19.69 -24.40
N LEU A 57 58.40 -18.82 -24.03
CA LEU A 57 57.95 -17.72 -24.89
C LEU A 57 59.00 -16.61 -24.89
N PHE A 58 59.53 -16.29 -26.07
CA PHE A 58 60.44 -15.16 -26.27
C PHE A 58 59.69 -14.01 -26.94
N ILE A 59 59.88 -12.79 -26.45
CA ILE A 59 59.32 -11.56 -27.01
C ILE A 59 60.47 -10.77 -27.63
N ASN A 60 60.26 -10.21 -28.82
CA ASN A 60 61.22 -9.38 -29.56
C ASN A 60 62.51 -10.07 -30.02
N GLY A 61 62.53 -11.40 -30.09
CA GLY A 61 63.66 -12.16 -30.61
C GLY A 61 63.45 -13.67 -30.59
N GLN A 62 64.41 -14.40 -31.16
CA GLN A 62 64.47 -15.86 -31.12
C GLN A 62 65.32 -16.31 -29.93
N GLY A 63 64.83 -17.27 -29.15
CA GLY A 63 65.51 -17.74 -27.94
C GLY A 63 66.94 -18.24 -28.20
N GLY A 64 67.89 -17.71 -27.43
CA GLY A 64 69.29 -18.19 -27.39
C GLY A 64 70.25 -17.53 -28.39
N THR A 65 69.82 -16.59 -29.23
CA THR A 65 70.70 -15.86 -30.16
C THR A 65 70.32 -14.38 -30.28
N SER A 66 71.28 -13.51 -30.57
CA SER A 66 71.03 -12.08 -30.88
C SER A 66 70.56 -11.86 -32.34
N THR A 67 70.51 -12.93 -33.13
CA THR A 67 70.02 -12.89 -34.51
C THR A 67 68.50 -12.69 -34.50
N ASN A 68 67.98 -11.78 -35.33
CA ASN A 68 66.55 -11.46 -35.45
C ASN A 68 65.90 -10.77 -34.23
N SER A 69 66.68 -10.08 -33.39
CA SER A 69 66.13 -9.19 -32.37
C SER A 69 65.86 -7.80 -32.97
N TYR A 70 64.62 -7.33 -32.85
CA TYR A 70 64.22 -6.01 -33.34
C TYR A 70 63.76 -5.13 -32.16
N PRO A 71 64.21 -3.86 -32.07
CA PRO A 71 63.67 -2.94 -31.09
C PRO A 71 62.21 -2.66 -31.43
N SER A 72 61.29 -3.08 -30.56
CA SER A 72 59.85 -2.88 -30.73
C SER A 72 59.19 -2.53 -29.40
N TYR A 73 58.09 -1.78 -29.50
CA TYR A 73 57.20 -1.50 -28.38
C TYR A 73 56.01 -2.45 -28.46
N LEU A 74 55.67 -3.07 -27.33
CA LEU A 74 54.50 -3.92 -27.19
C LEU A 74 53.57 -3.29 -26.16
N ALA A 75 52.37 -2.92 -26.60
CA ALA A 75 51.36 -2.34 -25.71
C ALA A 75 50.63 -3.43 -24.92
N GLU A 76 50.20 -4.51 -25.60
CA GLU A 76 49.41 -5.58 -24.99
C GLU A 76 49.58 -6.88 -25.79
N MET A 77 49.64 -8.02 -25.09
CA MET A 77 49.69 -9.36 -25.68
C MET A 77 48.66 -10.24 -25.00
N LEU A 78 47.83 -10.92 -25.81
CA LEU A 78 46.82 -11.86 -25.36
C LEU A 78 47.14 -13.23 -25.96
N VAL A 79 47.15 -14.28 -25.12
CA VAL A 79 47.41 -15.66 -25.56
C VAL A 79 46.28 -16.54 -25.05
N TYR A 80 45.65 -17.28 -25.98
CA TYR A 80 44.56 -18.19 -25.69
C TYR A 80 44.99 -19.64 -25.92
N ASN A 81 44.48 -20.56 -25.12
CA ASN A 81 44.70 -22.01 -25.30
C ASN A 81 43.73 -22.64 -26.31
N THR A 82 42.86 -21.84 -26.93
CA THR A 82 41.89 -22.25 -27.95
C THR A 82 41.87 -21.21 -29.07
N ALA A 83 41.58 -21.65 -30.30
CA ALA A 83 41.33 -20.71 -31.39
C ALA A 83 40.07 -19.87 -31.11
N VAL A 84 40.22 -18.56 -31.25
CA VAL A 84 39.16 -17.60 -31.02
C VAL A 84 38.23 -17.57 -32.25
N SER A 85 36.92 -17.54 -32.03
CA SER A 85 35.93 -17.41 -33.12
C SER A 85 36.05 -16.05 -33.81
N LEU A 86 35.56 -15.93 -35.06
CA LEU A 86 35.57 -14.67 -35.80
C LEU A 86 34.91 -13.51 -35.01
N SER A 87 33.77 -13.76 -34.37
CA SER A 87 33.06 -12.72 -33.60
C SER A 87 33.88 -12.25 -32.39
N ASN A 88 34.47 -13.19 -31.65
CA ASN A 88 35.28 -12.88 -30.47
C ASN A 88 36.59 -12.20 -30.86
N ARG A 89 37.16 -12.60 -32.00
CA ARG A 89 38.33 -11.97 -32.60
C ARG A 89 38.05 -10.51 -32.94
N GLN A 90 36.98 -10.23 -33.70
CA GLN A 90 36.59 -8.87 -34.05
C GLN A 90 36.27 -8.03 -32.81
N LEU A 91 35.67 -8.63 -31.77
CA LEU A 91 35.46 -7.99 -30.46
C LEU A 91 36.79 -7.56 -29.82
N ILE A 92 37.79 -8.45 -29.78
CA ILE A 92 39.12 -8.16 -29.23
C ILE A 92 39.83 -7.08 -30.08
N GLU A 93 39.81 -7.22 -31.40
CA GLU A 93 40.38 -6.25 -32.34
C GLU A 93 39.76 -4.86 -32.13
N GLY A 94 38.44 -4.78 -32.02
CA GLY A 94 37.72 -3.55 -31.72
C GLY A 94 38.13 -2.96 -30.37
N TYR A 95 38.17 -3.77 -29.31
CA TYR A 95 38.53 -3.31 -27.98
C TYR A 95 39.95 -2.72 -27.96
N LEU A 96 40.93 -3.45 -28.48
CA LEU A 96 42.32 -3.01 -28.52
C LEU A 96 42.50 -1.78 -29.42
N ALA A 97 41.81 -1.74 -30.57
CA ALA A 97 41.93 -0.62 -31.49
C ALA A 97 41.41 0.69 -30.87
N TRP A 98 40.27 0.64 -30.17
CA TRP A 98 39.73 1.81 -29.48
C TRP A 98 40.53 2.17 -28.22
N LYS A 99 41.00 1.19 -27.45
CA LYS A 99 41.83 1.42 -26.26
C LYS A 99 43.13 2.16 -26.60
N TRP A 100 43.76 1.79 -27.71
CA TRP A 100 45.04 2.34 -28.13
C TRP A 100 44.93 3.43 -29.21
N GLY A 101 43.71 3.82 -29.60
CA GLY A 101 43.46 4.92 -30.55
C GLY A 101 43.87 4.62 -32.00
N ILE A 102 43.81 3.36 -32.43
CA ILE A 102 44.20 2.88 -33.76
C ILE A 102 43.03 2.29 -34.58
N GLN A 103 41.78 2.61 -34.21
CA GLN A 103 40.56 2.14 -34.89
C GLN A 103 40.53 2.44 -36.40
N SER A 104 41.16 3.53 -36.84
CA SER A 104 41.29 3.88 -38.25
C SER A 104 42.20 2.94 -39.05
N SER A 105 42.99 2.08 -38.37
CA SER A 105 43.81 1.06 -39.02
C SER A 105 43.01 -0.18 -39.42
N LEU A 106 41.81 -0.36 -38.86
CA LEU A 106 40.90 -1.45 -39.22
C LEU A 106 40.23 -1.17 -40.58
N PRO A 107 39.79 -2.21 -41.32
CA PRO A 107 38.92 -2.04 -42.48
C PRO A 107 37.67 -1.24 -42.12
N ASN A 108 37.19 -0.42 -43.06
CA ASN A 108 35.93 0.30 -42.90
C ASN A 108 34.71 -0.64 -42.75
N THR A 109 34.85 -1.91 -43.14
CA THR A 109 33.85 -2.97 -42.94
C THR A 109 33.95 -3.66 -41.58
N HIS A 110 34.94 -3.34 -40.75
CA HIS A 110 35.08 -3.93 -39.43
C HIS A 110 33.97 -3.41 -38.48
N PRO A 111 33.29 -4.26 -37.68
CA PRO A 111 32.17 -3.85 -36.83
C PRO A 111 32.49 -2.71 -35.85
N TYR A 112 33.76 -2.59 -35.49
CA TYR A 112 34.28 -1.58 -34.55
C TYR A 112 35.14 -0.51 -35.22
N TYR A 113 35.00 -0.26 -36.53
CA TYR A 113 35.72 0.82 -37.20
C TYR A 113 35.23 2.20 -36.75
N SER A 114 33.90 2.41 -36.75
CA SER A 114 33.25 3.70 -36.48
C SER A 114 32.66 3.85 -35.08
N ALA A 115 32.54 2.74 -34.33
CA ALA A 115 32.01 2.74 -32.97
C ALA A 115 32.83 1.83 -32.05
N ALA A 116 33.12 2.32 -30.84
CA ALA A 116 33.73 1.52 -29.79
C ALA A 116 32.76 0.42 -29.32
N LEU A 117 33.30 -0.63 -28.68
CA LEU A 117 32.46 -1.50 -27.87
C LEU A 117 31.79 -0.65 -26.81
N THR A 118 30.46 -0.64 -26.78
CA THR A 118 29.72 -0.15 -25.62
C THR A 118 29.97 -1.17 -24.51
N PRO A 119 30.50 -0.76 -23.34
CA PRO A 119 30.49 -1.62 -22.18
C PRO A 119 29.03 -2.01 -21.96
N SER A 120 28.70 -3.29 -22.14
CA SER A 120 27.47 -3.78 -21.53
C SER A 120 27.73 -3.65 -20.04
N THR A 121 27.03 -2.72 -19.40
CA THR A 121 26.86 -2.77 -17.95
C THR A 121 26.49 -4.22 -17.62
N ALA A 122 27.30 -4.88 -16.80
CA ALA A 122 27.05 -6.25 -16.37
C ALA A 122 25.68 -6.29 -15.69
N SER A 123 24.63 -6.60 -16.46
CA SER A 123 23.30 -6.82 -15.95
C SER A 123 23.27 -8.23 -15.40
N GLY A 124 23.33 -8.35 -14.07
CA GLY A 124 22.92 -9.57 -13.39
C GLY A 124 21.43 -9.76 -13.60
N GLY A 125 21.03 -10.37 -14.71
CA GLY A 125 19.64 -10.72 -15.05
C GLY A 125 19.05 -9.93 -16.22
N ASN A 126 18.20 -10.60 -17.00
CA ASN A 126 17.33 -9.95 -17.99
C ASN A 126 16.22 -9.21 -17.24
N LEU A 127 16.37 -7.90 -17.08
CA LEU A 127 15.28 -7.06 -16.59
C LEU A 127 14.24 -6.91 -17.70
N THR A 128 13.13 -7.64 -17.61
CA THR A 128 12.00 -7.45 -18.53
C THR A 128 11.15 -6.29 -18.03
N ILE A 129 11.03 -5.27 -18.88
CA ILE A 129 10.07 -4.18 -18.69
C ILE A 129 8.85 -4.41 -19.57
N ASP A 130 7.66 -4.02 -19.11
CA ASP A 130 6.45 -4.06 -19.93
C ASP A 130 6.43 -2.93 -20.98
N THR A 131 5.36 -2.89 -21.78
CA THR A 131 5.03 -1.77 -22.68
C THR A 131 4.65 -0.49 -21.93
N MET A 132 4.94 -0.39 -20.64
CA MET A 132 4.82 0.80 -19.80
C MET A 132 6.14 1.12 -19.06
N GLY A 133 7.23 0.40 -19.33
CA GLY A 133 8.55 0.64 -18.74
C GLY A 133 8.69 0.15 -17.30
N ASN A 134 7.67 -0.54 -16.77
CA ASN A 134 7.70 -1.08 -15.41
C ASN A 134 8.49 -2.38 -15.38
N ILE A 135 9.29 -2.56 -14.32
CA ILE A 135 9.85 -3.87 -13.99
C ILE A 135 8.69 -4.79 -13.62
N GLN A 136 8.39 -5.77 -14.47
CA GLN A 136 7.38 -6.78 -14.19
C GLN A 136 8.03 -7.92 -13.42
N VAL A 137 7.68 -8.04 -12.15
CA VAL A 137 7.99 -9.23 -11.34
C VAL A 137 6.68 -9.97 -11.15
N THR A 138 6.57 -11.19 -11.69
CA THR A 138 5.41 -12.08 -11.48
C THR A 138 5.82 -13.20 -10.54
N PRO A 139 5.95 -12.95 -9.22
CA PRO A 139 6.41 -13.99 -8.33
C PRO A 139 5.24 -14.94 -7.99
N SER A 140 5.48 -16.24 -8.01
CA SER A 140 4.55 -17.25 -7.49
C SER A 140 4.57 -17.36 -5.96
N ASN A 141 5.55 -16.71 -5.30
CA ASN A 141 5.82 -16.69 -3.86
C ASN A 141 6.16 -15.26 -3.38
N ALA A 142 6.52 -15.08 -2.10
CA ALA A 142 6.96 -13.78 -1.58
C ALA A 142 8.23 -13.28 -2.30
N PHE A 143 8.16 -12.06 -2.84
CA PHE A 143 9.29 -11.33 -3.43
C PHE A 143 9.92 -10.42 -2.36
N CYS A 144 11.24 -10.47 -2.21
CA CYS A 144 11.99 -9.61 -1.30
C CYS A 144 13.15 -8.94 -2.04
N ILE A 145 13.24 -7.62 -1.90
CA ILE A 145 14.40 -6.83 -2.32
C ILE A 145 15.33 -6.76 -1.10
N THR A 146 16.43 -7.51 -1.15
CA THR A 146 17.37 -7.66 -0.03
C THR A 146 18.40 -6.53 0.06
N ALA A 147 18.53 -5.75 -1.00
CA ALA A 147 19.33 -4.53 -1.08
C ALA A 147 18.82 -3.67 -2.25
N PRO A 148 18.96 -2.34 -2.22
CA PRO A 148 19.53 -1.53 -1.13
C PRO A 148 18.64 -1.49 0.12
N THR A 149 19.25 -1.24 1.29
CA THR A 149 18.55 -1.00 2.57
C THR A 149 17.75 0.31 2.58
N GLU A 150 17.91 1.14 1.54
CA GLU A 150 17.25 2.41 1.37
C GLU A 150 16.67 2.54 -0.03
N TRP A 151 15.43 3.00 -0.12
CA TRP A 151 14.79 3.39 -1.36
C TRP A 151 14.97 4.90 -1.55
N ARG A 152 15.62 5.31 -2.65
CA ARG A 152 15.71 6.71 -3.04
C ARG A 152 14.65 7.00 -4.09
N ALA A 153 13.60 7.72 -3.70
CA ALA A 153 12.59 8.23 -4.63
C ALA A 153 13.01 9.59 -5.18
N ASN A 154 12.62 9.89 -6.42
CA ASN A 154 12.71 11.25 -6.94
C ASN A 154 11.68 12.12 -6.24
N ILE A 155 12.13 13.15 -5.51
CA ILE A 155 11.26 14.08 -4.78
C ILE A 155 11.09 15.35 -5.62
N ILE A 156 9.85 15.65 -5.98
CA ILE A 156 9.49 16.85 -6.73
C ILE A 156 9.01 17.92 -5.74
N THR A 157 9.73 19.04 -5.66
CA THR A 157 9.32 20.16 -4.83
C THR A 157 8.25 20.98 -5.54
N VAL A 158 7.13 21.25 -4.86
CA VAL A 158 6.02 22.04 -5.37
C VAL A 158 5.94 23.34 -4.58
N ALA A 159 6.39 24.43 -5.20
CA ALA A 159 6.36 25.78 -4.64
C ALA A 159 5.18 26.62 -5.16
N GLY A 160 4.39 26.11 -6.10
CA GLY A 160 3.18 26.76 -6.61
C GLY A 160 1.99 26.59 -5.68
N THR A 161 0.86 27.22 -6.03
CA THR A 161 -0.42 27.03 -5.32
C THR A 161 -1.25 25.87 -5.85
N SER A 162 -0.84 25.29 -6.99
CA SER A 162 -1.51 24.15 -7.59
C SER A 162 -0.51 23.17 -8.22
N LEU A 163 -0.94 21.92 -8.38
CA LEU A 163 -0.20 20.87 -9.07
C LEU A 163 -1.12 20.19 -10.06
N ILE A 164 -0.66 20.07 -11.30
CA ILE A 164 -1.29 19.21 -12.29
C ILE A 164 -0.38 18.00 -12.46
N ILE A 165 -0.87 16.83 -12.06
CA ILE A 165 -0.19 15.57 -12.34
C ILE A 165 -0.53 15.24 -13.81
N PRO A 166 0.48 15.15 -14.70
CA PRO A 166 0.24 14.98 -16.12
C PRO A 166 -0.30 13.58 -16.43
N THR A 167 -1.19 13.49 -17.42
CA THR A 167 -1.62 12.22 -18.01
C THR A 167 -0.45 11.60 -18.79
N PRO A 168 -0.03 10.37 -18.51
CA PRO A 168 1.04 9.74 -19.26
C PRO A 168 0.59 9.48 -20.70
N THR A 169 1.38 9.95 -21.67
CA THR A 169 1.09 9.80 -23.11
C THR A 169 1.97 8.75 -23.80
N SER A 170 3.07 8.28 -23.19
CA SER A 170 3.93 7.14 -23.60
C SER A 170 5.03 6.83 -22.56
N ILE A 171 5.62 5.62 -22.62
CA ILE A 171 6.60 5.01 -21.68
C ILE A 171 7.75 5.90 -21.23
N ILE A 172 8.40 6.61 -22.15
CA ILE A 172 9.55 7.45 -21.83
C ILE A 172 9.27 8.78 -22.50
N THR A 173 8.62 9.65 -21.75
CA THR A 173 8.92 11.08 -21.68
C THR A 173 8.14 11.64 -20.50
N THR A 174 8.88 11.99 -19.43
CA THR A 174 8.46 12.82 -18.27
C THR A 174 7.81 12.11 -17.05
N THR A 175 8.66 11.44 -16.27
CA THR A 175 8.83 11.54 -14.79
C THR A 175 7.69 11.33 -13.79
N ASN A 176 6.41 11.20 -14.14
CA ASN A 176 5.35 11.41 -13.13
C ASN A 176 4.41 10.22 -12.90
N SER A 177 4.65 9.05 -13.48
CA SER A 177 3.99 7.81 -13.06
C SER A 177 4.68 7.32 -11.79
N ALA A 178 4.10 7.65 -10.64
CA ALA A 178 4.59 7.39 -9.29
C ALA A 178 5.74 8.25 -8.74
N ALA A 179 5.42 9.50 -8.42
CA ALA A 179 6.33 10.47 -7.82
C ALA A 179 5.94 10.85 -6.39
N LEU A 180 6.93 11.30 -5.60
CA LEU A 180 6.73 11.95 -4.32
C LEU A 180 6.78 13.47 -4.50
N TYR A 181 5.68 14.15 -4.21
CA TYR A 181 5.58 15.60 -4.25
C TYR A 181 5.68 16.18 -2.84
N SER A 182 6.68 17.02 -2.61
CA SER A 182 6.84 17.80 -1.37
C SER A 182 6.28 19.20 -1.59
N ILE A 183 5.13 19.49 -0.97
CA ILE A 183 4.49 20.80 -1.04
C ILE A 183 5.15 21.73 -0.03
N THR A 184 5.70 22.84 -0.52
CA THR A 184 6.42 23.83 0.31
C THR A 184 5.69 25.17 0.38
N ASN A 185 4.66 25.37 -0.43
CA ASN A 185 3.84 26.59 -0.40
C ASN A 185 2.61 26.43 0.50
N PRO A 186 2.46 27.22 1.58
CA PRO A 186 1.31 27.16 2.48
C PRO A 186 -0.02 27.58 1.81
N GLY A 187 0.03 28.25 0.66
CA GLY A 187 -1.13 28.61 -0.15
C GLY A 187 -1.55 27.54 -1.17
N PHE A 188 -0.95 26.35 -1.14
CA PHE A 188 -1.32 25.25 -2.04
C PHE A 188 -2.75 24.78 -1.79
N ASN A 189 -3.59 24.85 -2.82
CA ASN A 189 -5.04 24.66 -2.69
C ASN A 189 -5.70 23.86 -3.83
N SER A 190 -4.93 23.39 -4.81
CA SER A 190 -5.50 22.65 -5.95
C SER A 190 -4.58 21.54 -6.46
N LEU A 191 -5.13 20.34 -6.59
CA LEU A 191 -4.46 19.18 -7.16
C LEU A 191 -5.31 18.59 -8.27
N THR A 192 -4.79 18.59 -9.49
CA THR A 192 -5.42 17.97 -10.65
C THR A 192 -4.84 16.58 -10.89
N LEU A 193 -5.70 15.56 -10.82
CA LEU A 193 -5.36 14.16 -11.04
C LEU A 193 -5.53 13.77 -12.51
N PRO A 194 -4.62 12.95 -13.06
CA PRO A 194 -4.53 12.61 -14.47
C PRO A 194 -5.62 11.63 -14.94
N THR A 195 -5.61 11.31 -16.23
CA THR A 195 -6.46 10.26 -16.81
C THR A 195 -5.79 8.88 -16.73
N TYR A 196 -6.49 7.88 -16.18
CA TYR A 196 -6.09 6.47 -16.21
C TYR A 196 -7.24 5.57 -16.68
N THR A 197 -6.88 4.48 -17.36
CA THR A 197 -7.80 3.43 -17.82
C THR A 197 -7.70 2.19 -16.92
N SER A 198 -8.63 1.25 -17.08
CA SER A 198 -8.60 -0.04 -16.36
C SER A 198 -7.36 -0.90 -16.67
N SER A 199 -6.61 -0.56 -17.72
CA SER A 199 -5.37 -1.22 -18.14
C SER A 199 -4.10 -0.66 -17.48
N SER A 200 -4.21 0.26 -16.51
CA SER A 200 -3.06 0.87 -15.81
C SER A 200 -3.09 0.66 -14.29
N PRO A 201 -3.16 -0.58 -13.76
CA PRO A 201 -3.10 -0.79 -12.31
C PRO A 201 -1.71 -0.46 -11.75
N GLY A 202 -1.66 0.13 -10.54
CA GLY A 202 -0.42 0.23 -9.75
C GLY A 202 0.29 1.58 -9.73
N VAL A 203 -0.27 2.65 -10.31
CA VAL A 203 0.30 4.00 -10.18
C VAL A 203 -0.14 4.65 -8.87
N PHE A 204 0.82 5.18 -8.11
CA PHE A 204 0.57 5.88 -6.85
C PHE A 204 1.43 7.15 -6.73
N TRP A 205 0.91 8.24 -6.21
CA TRP A 205 1.69 9.43 -5.85
C TRP A 205 1.64 9.66 -4.36
N THR A 206 2.75 10.09 -3.80
CA THR A 206 2.78 10.58 -2.42
C THR A 206 2.71 12.10 -2.45
N ILE A 207 1.72 12.68 -1.78
CA ILE A 207 1.61 14.13 -1.58
C ILE A 207 1.96 14.42 -0.13
N ALA A 208 3.09 15.10 0.10
CA ALA A 208 3.59 15.46 1.42
C ALA A 208 3.43 16.96 1.67
N ASN A 209 2.81 17.33 2.79
CA ASN A 209 2.74 18.71 3.26
C ASN A 209 4.00 19.03 4.07
N SER A 210 4.98 19.66 3.43
CA SER A 210 6.22 20.12 4.07
C SER A 210 6.12 21.56 4.59
N THR A 211 4.90 22.10 4.67
CA THR A 211 4.63 23.43 5.22
C THR A 211 4.31 23.35 6.72
N VAL A 212 4.24 24.52 7.36
CA VAL A 212 3.81 24.66 8.76
C VAL A 212 2.29 24.84 8.91
N ALA A 213 1.54 24.89 7.81
CA ALA A 213 0.10 25.13 7.81
C ALA A 213 -0.67 23.87 7.37
N THR A 214 -1.89 23.71 7.87
CA THR A 214 -2.81 22.71 7.32
C THR A 214 -3.27 23.15 5.93
N LEU A 215 -3.08 22.29 4.94
CA LEU A 215 -3.51 22.54 3.57
C LEU A 215 -4.91 21.96 3.34
N THR A 216 -5.79 22.76 2.76
CA THR A 216 -7.09 22.31 2.23
C THR A 216 -7.04 22.37 0.71
N ILE A 217 -6.99 21.20 0.09
CA ILE A 217 -6.66 21.03 -1.32
C ILE A 217 -7.90 20.60 -2.08
N SER A 218 -8.31 21.39 -3.07
CA SER A 218 -9.39 21.02 -3.99
C SER A 218 -8.89 19.97 -4.97
N ILE A 219 -9.58 18.83 -5.04
CA ILE A 219 -9.26 17.76 -5.97
C ILE A 219 -10.03 17.98 -7.28
N VAL A 220 -9.29 18.09 -8.37
CA VAL A 220 -9.81 18.20 -9.72
C VAL A 220 -9.46 16.93 -10.48
N TYR A 221 -10.43 16.33 -11.17
CA TYR A 221 -10.20 15.13 -11.97
C TYR A 221 -10.12 15.53 -13.45
N THR A 222 -9.05 15.17 -14.15
CA THR A 222 -9.06 15.21 -15.62
C THR A 222 -10.00 14.14 -16.18
N SER A 223 -10.08 12.98 -15.53
CA SER A 223 -11.14 11.97 -15.73
C SER A 223 -11.19 11.00 -14.53
N GLY A 224 -12.33 10.35 -14.29
CA GLY A 224 -12.51 9.41 -13.18
C GLY A 224 -13.13 10.06 -11.94
N SER A 225 -13.12 9.36 -10.80
CA SER A 225 -13.67 9.82 -9.52
C SER A 225 -13.04 9.04 -8.35
N GLY A 226 -13.35 9.39 -7.09
CA GLY A 226 -13.15 8.48 -5.94
C GLY A 226 -12.63 9.11 -4.63
N LEU A 227 -11.81 10.16 -4.69
CA LEU A 227 -11.22 10.80 -3.49
C LEU A 227 -12.09 11.88 -2.83
N GLY A 228 -13.25 12.19 -3.41
CA GLY A 228 -14.04 13.37 -3.05
C GLY A 228 -13.52 14.66 -3.69
N SER A 229 -14.08 15.81 -3.31
CA SER A 229 -13.73 17.13 -3.88
C SER A 229 -12.62 17.86 -3.12
N THR A 230 -12.25 17.41 -1.92
CA THR A 230 -11.28 18.09 -1.05
C THR A 230 -10.44 17.10 -0.26
N LEU A 231 -9.15 17.38 -0.15
CA LEU A 231 -8.16 16.66 0.64
C LEU A 231 -7.55 17.63 1.67
N THR A 232 -7.51 17.24 2.95
CA THR A 232 -6.86 18.04 4.00
C THR A 232 -5.57 17.36 4.46
N LEU A 233 -4.46 18.08 4.48
CA LEU A 233 -3.16 17.59 4.94
C LEU A 233 -2.63 18.47 6.08
N ALA A 234 -2.46 17.90 7.26
CA ALA A 234 -1.82 18.58 8.39
C ALA A 234 -0.32 18.84 8.09
N PRO A 235 0.31 19.82 8.78
CA PRO A 235 1.76 20.05 8.69
C PRO A 235 2.54 18.75 8.92
N GLY A 236 3.52 18.46 8.06
CA GLY A 236 4.38 17.28 8.17
C GLY A 236 3.71 15.94 7.82
N SER A 237 2.45 15.93 7.38
CA SER A 237 1.74 14.72 6.98
C SER A 237 1.86 14.44 5.48
N SER A 238 1.60 13.19 5.10
CA SER A 238 1.57 12.77 3.70
C SER A 238 0.43 11.80 3.43
N THR A 239 -0.07 11.81 2.20
CA THR A 239 -1.03 10.82 1.71
C THR A 239 -0.55 10.18 0.43
N ASN A 240 -0.80 8.88 0.28
CA ASN A 240 -0.61 8.17 -0.97
C ASN A 240 -1.94 8.17 -1.72
N ILE A 241 -1.94 8.65 -2.96
CA ILE A 241 -3.07 8.59 -3.89
C ILE A 241 -2.73 7.55 -4.93
N TYR A 242 -3.61 6.58 -5.20
CA TYR A 242 -3.37 5.55 -6.20
C TYR A 242 -4.63 5.21 -7.01
N TRP A 243 -4.40 4.74 -8.23
CA TRP A 243 -5.45 4.25 -9.12
C TRP A 243 -5.62 2.74 -8.94
N ASN A 244 -6.82 2.29 -8.57
CA ASN A 244 -7.10 0.87 -8.34
C ASN A 244 -7.64 0.14 -9.59
N GLY A 245 -7.68 0.80 -10.75
CA GLY A 245 -8.27 0.27 -11.99
C GLY A 245 -9.66 0.83 -12.32
N SER A 246 -10.36 1.44 -11.34
CA SER A 246 -11.70 2.00 -11.55
C SER A 246 -11.89 3.40 -10.95
N ALA A 247 -11.22 3.70 -9.84
CA ALA A 247 -11.31 4.97 -9.14
C ALA A 247 -9.97 5.35 -8.50
N PHE A 248 -9.80 6.65 -8.22
CA PHE A 248 -8.73 7.12 -7.36
C PHE A 248 -9.08 6.84 -5.91
N THR A 249 -8.10 6.34 -5.17
CA THR A 249 -8.20 6.02 -3.76
C THR A 249 -6.98 6.55 -3.03
N SER A 250 -7.07 6.75 -1.71
CA SER A 250 -5.91 7.16 -0.93
C SER A 250 -5.73 6.32 0.33
N VAL A 251 -4.47 6.17 0.72
CA VAL A 251 -4.07 5.71 2.05
C VAL A 251 -3.26 6.82 2.69
N SER A 252 -3.73 7.36 3.80
CA SER A 252 -2.97 8.33 4.59
C SER A 252 -2.06 7.61 5.59
N GLY A 253 -0.78 7.94 5.54
CA GLY A 253 0.17 7.60 6.58
C GLY A 253 0.19 8.72 7.60
N GLY A 254 -0.45 8.52 8.76
CA GLY A 254 -0.30 9.43 9.89
C GLY A 254 1.11 9.30 10.47
N GLY A 255 1.92 10.35 10.38
CA GLY A 255 3.10 10.49 11.24
C GLY A 255 2.62 10.61 12.69
N GLY A 256 2.93 9.63 13.52
CA GLY A 256 2.57 9.60 14.94
C GLY A 256 1.09 9.27 15.20
N GLY A 257 0.76 7.97 15.22
CA GLY A 257 -0.57 7.47 15.56
C GLY A 257 -1.49 7.41 14.34
N GLY A 258 -1.82 6.20 13.90
CA GLY A 258 -2.65 5.96 12.71
C GLY A 258 -4.00 6.66 12.79
N ALA A 259 -4.12 7.79 12.11
CA ALA A 259 -5.38 8.45 11.81
C ALA A 259 -5.79 8.05 10.39
N ILE A 260 -6.83 7.21 10.27
CA ILE A 260 -7.60 7.10 9.03
C ILE A 260 -8.25 8.48 8.83
N THR A 261 -7.70 9.29 7.93
CA THR A 261 -8.26 10.60 7.59
C THR A 261 -9.52 10.40 6.75
N GLY A 262 -10.69 10.59 7.34
CA GLY A 262 -11.97 10.64 6.65
C GLY A 262 -12.18 11.97 5.94
N THR A 263 -12.82 11.90 4.78
CA THR A 263 -13.32 13.04 3.99
C THR A 263 -14.51 13.72 4.69
N THR A 264 -14.75 14.97 4.33
CA THR A 264 -15.57 15.98 5.06
C THR A 264 -17.08 15.73 5.10
N THR A 265 -17.57 14.54 4.79
CA THR A 265 -19.03 14.28 4.67
C THR A 265 -19.58 13.19 5.57
N SER A 266 -18.75 12.46 6.31
CA SER A 266 -19.24 11.50 7.33
C SER A 266 -18.34 11.53 8.55
N GLY A 267 -18.90 11.92 9.70
CA GLY A 267 -18.25 11.73 11.00
C GLY A 267 -17.88 10.26 11.18
N THR A 268 -16.66 10.01 11.62
CA THR A 268 -16.06 8.67 11.69
C THR A 268 -16.87 7.75 12.60
N VAL A 269 -17.60 6.82 11.99
CA VAL A 269 -17.81 5.49 12.54
C VAL A 269 -16.99 4.56 11.66
N LEU A 270 -16.31 3.62 12.28
CA LEU A 270 -15.79 2.43 11.61
C LEU A 270 -16.94 1.80 10.80
N LEU A 271 -17.07 2.09 9.50
CA LEU A 271 -18.01 1.38 8.64
C LEU A 271 -17.44 -0.02 8.40
N ALA A 272 -17.90 -0.97 9.20
CA ALA A 272 -17.70 -2.37 8.93
C ALA A 272 -18.95 -2.95 8.27
N THR A 273 -18.82 -3.39 7.03
CA THR A 273 -19.88 -4.03 6.24
C THR A 273 -20.00 -5.53 6.53
N GLY A 274 -19.66 -5.99 7.75
CA GLY A 274 -19.58 -7.41 8.14
C GLY A 274 -20.43 -7.79 9.35
N THR A 275 -20.69 -9.09 9.52
CA THR A 275 -21.61 -9.67 10.53
C THR A 275 -21.09 -9.68 11.97
N SER A 276 -19.90 -9.14 12.25
CA SER A 276 -19.34 -9.05 13.60
C SER A 276 -18.32 -7.91 13.71
N THR A 277 -18.53 -7.00 14.66
CA THR A 277 -17.54 -5.99 15.05
C THR A 277 -17.52 -5.79 16.56
N GLY A 278 -16.31 -5.60 17.09
CA GLY A 278 -16.07 -5.16 18.47
C GLY A 278 -14.72 -4.47 18.56
N LEU A 279 -14.59 -3.51 19.48
CA LEU A 279 -13.29 -3.06 19.94
C LEU A 279 -12.72 -4.16 20.86
N GLN A 280 -11.54 -4.69 20.54
CA GLN A 280 -10.86 -5.69 21.38
C GLN A 280 -9.79 -5.00 22.26
N GLY A 281 -9.65 -5.46 23.51
CA GLY A 281 -8.65 -4.97 24.47
C GLY A 281 -9.09 -3.72 25.27
N SER A 282 -8.14 -3.06 25.94
CA SER A 282 -8.34 -1.84 26.76
C SER A 282 -8.58 -0.57 25.91
N ALA A 283 -9.40 -0.66 24.86
CA ALA A 283 -9.69 0.45 23.97
C ALA A 283 -10.81 1.34 24.54
N ASN A 284 -10.56 2.65 24.63
CA ASN A 284 -11.57 3.63 25.00
C ASN A 284 -12.24 4.19 23.74
N LEU A 285 -13.55 4.02 23.62
CA LEU A 285 -14.36 4.78 22.68
C LEU A 285 -14.71 6.12 23.32
N THR A 286 -14.01 7.19 22.91
CA THR A 286 -14.15 8.52 23.50
C THR A 286 -14.85 9.44 22.50
N PHE A 287 -16.07 9.88 22.82
CA PHE A 287 -16.79 10.87 22.03
C PHE A 287 -16.53 12.27 22.61
N SER A 288 -15.75 13.08 21.91
CA SER A 288 -15.39 14.44 22.34
C SER A 288 -16.22 15.47 21.56
N ASN A 289 -17.54 15.44 21.70
CA ASN A 289 -18.39 16.60 21.46
C ASN A 289 -19.78 16.38 22.08
N GLY A 290 -20.48 17.46 22.42
CA GLY A 290 -21.75 17.46 23.18
C GLY A 290 -22.97 16.82 22.51
N SER A 291 -22.79 15.74 21.76
CA SER A 291 -23.86 14.99 21.07
C SER A 291 -24.09 13.64 21.73
N ASN A 292 -25.36 13.25 21.85
CA ASN A 292 -25.80 12.01 22.46
C ASN A 292 -25.30 10.77 21.68
N LEU A 293 -24.81 9.76 22.40
CA LEU A 293 -24.58 8.42 21.87
C LEU A 293 -25.93 7.70 21.73
N GLY A 294 -26.43 7.57 20.49
CA GLY A 294 -27.64 6.82 20.19
C GLY A 294 -27.31 5.42 19.65
N ILE A 295 -27.86 4.38 20.26
CA ILE A 295 -27.96 3.05 19.63
C ILE A 295 -29.21 3.10 18.75
N GLN A 296 -29.06 3.52 17.50
CA GLN A 296 -30.17 3.69 16.56
C GLN A 296 -30.15 2.55 15.54
N THR A 297 -30.80 1.42 15.86
CA THR A 297 -31.06 0.37 14.87
C THR A 297 -32.43 0.61 14.23
N THR A 298 -32.51 0.49 12.90
CA THR A 298 -33.75 0.63 12.10
C THR A 298 -34.70 -0.57 12.25
N THR A 299 -34.29 -1.56 13.05
CA THR A 299 -35.07 -2.72 13.49
C THR A 299 -34.78 -2.91 14.98
N PRO A 300 -35.79 -3.04 15.85
CA PRO A 300 -35.56 -2.98 17.29
C PRO A 300 -34.77 -4.21 17.76
N ALA A 301 -33.48 -4.03 18.05
CA ALA A 301 -32.79 -4.83 19.06
C ALA A 301 -32.78 -3.95 20.31
N THR A 302 -33.82 -4.07 21.13
CA THR A 302 -34.09 -3.21 22.30
C THR A 302 -33.13 -3.43 23.48
N ALA A 303 -32.03 -4.17 23.30
CA ALA A 303 -31.15 -4.57 24.38
C ALA A 303 -29.71 -4.08 24.14
N LEU A 304 -29.22 -3.25 25.07
CA LEU A 304 -27.78 -3.17 25.33
C LEU A 304 -27.40 -4.42 26.12
N ASP A 305 -26.81 -5.42 25.46
CA ASP A 305 -26.28 -6.61 26.14
C ASP A 305 -24.91 -6.27 26.75
N VAL A 306 -24.79 -6.41 28.06
CA VAL A 306 -23.61 -6.06 28.85
C VAL A 306 -23.31 -7.21 29.78
N ASN A 307 -22.23 -7.94 29.51
CA ASN A 307 -21.69 -8.95 30.41
C ASN A 307 -20.92 -8.26 31.54
N GLY A 308 -21.64 -7.80 32.59
CA GLY A 308 -21.08 -7.11 33.74
C GLY A 308 -21.93 -5.93 34.23
N GLY A 309 -21.28 -4.94 34.85
CA GLY A 309 -21.94 -3.76 35.40
C GLY A 309 -21.96 -2.57 34.43
N VAL A 310 -23.08 -1.84 34.40
CA VAL A 310 -23.18 -0.53 33.71
C VAL A 310 -22.97 0.59 34.73
N THR A 311 -21.96 1.43 34.54
CA THR A 311 -21.76 2.63 35.38
C THR A 311 -22.14 3.89 34.61
N ILE A 312 -23.16 4.61 35.08
CA ILE A 312 -23.60 5.88 34.51
C ILE A 312 -23.23 7.00 35.49
N ARG A 313 -22.17 7.76 35.18
CA ARG A 313 -21.55 8.74 36.09
C ARG A 313 -22.52 9.82 36.58
N ASN A 314 -23.49 10.20 35.77
CA ASN A 314 -24.46 11.26 36.09
C ASN A 314 -25.87 10.72 36.41
N GLY A 315 -25.96 9.42 36.73
CA GLY A 315 -27.21 8.74 37.06
C GLY A 315 -28.06 8.38 35.84
N TYR A 316 -29.02 7.49 36.06
CA TYR A 316 -30.03 7.11 35.08
C TYR A 316 -31.25 8.03 35.20
N ARG A 317 -31.70 8.62 34.09
CA ARG A 317 -32.98 9.36 34.04
C ARG A 317 -34.05 8.42 33.44
N PRO A 318 -34.99 7.90 34.24
CA PRO A 318 -36.03 7.01 33.74
C PRO A 318 -36.99 7.72 32.80
N SER A 319 -37.68 6.95 31.96
CA SER A 319 -38.86 7.42 31.25
C SER A 319 -39.90 7.94 32.25
N TYR A 320 -40.49 9.09 31.97
CA TYR A 320 -41.41 9.79 32.89
C TYR A 320 -42.74 10.08 32.20
N SER A 321 -43.84 9.88 32.91
CA SER A 321 -45.19 10.21 32.45
C SER A 321 -45.98 10.93 33.55
N ASN A 322 -46.58 12.07 33.24
CA ASN A 322 -47.36 12.84 34.20
C ASN A 322 -48.85 12.48 34.08
N VAL A 323 -49.49 12.14 35.20
CA VAL A 323 -50.91 11.76 35.28
C VAL A 323 -51.65 12.83 36.11
N SER A 324 -52.16 13.85 35.42
CA SER A 324 -52.71 15.06 36.04
C SER A 324 -54.23 15.18 36.02
N SER A 325 -54.94 14.24 35.41
CA SER A 325 -56.40 14.22 35.32
C SER A 325 -56.92 12.80 35.07
N GLY A 326 -58.24 12.61 35.14
CA GLY A 326 -58.91 11.33 34.90
C GLY A 326 -59.14 10.50 36.17
N THR A 327 -59.92 9.43 36.02
CA THR A 327 -60.24 8.49 37.11
C THR A 327 -59.49 7.17 36.99
N SER A 328 -58.91 6.88 35.83
CA SER A 328 -58.10 5.69 35.58
C SER A 328 -56.88 5.98 34.70
N LEU A 329 -55.87 5.13 34.82
CA LEU A 329 -54.67 5.12 33.98
C LEU A 329 -54.55 3.78 33.26
N THR A 330 -54.51 3.79 31.93
CA THR A 330 -54.11 2.61 31.15
C THR A 330 -52.63 2.75 30.80
N VAL A 331 -51.81 1.84 31.31
CA VAL A 331 -50.36 1.84 31.07
C VAL A 331 -50.10 1.41 29.62
N PRO A 332 -49.35 2.18 28.82
CA PRO A 332 -49.04 1.81 27.44
C PRO A 332 -48.23 0.50 27.35
N SER A 333 -48.39 -0.22 26.23
CA SER A 333 -47.54 -1.38 25.94
C SER A 333 -46.06 -0.98 25.90
N ALA A 334 -45.19 -1.86 26.39
CA ALA A 334 -43.74 -1.65 26.48
C ALA A 334 -43.27 -0.42 27.28
N ALA A 335 -44.12 0.20 28.11
CA ALA A 335 -43.74 1.30 29.00
C ALA A 335 -42.92 0.86 30.22
N TYR A 336 -42.14 -0.22 30.12
CA TYR A 336 -41.33 -0.76 31.21
C TYR A 336 -40.29 0.27 31.68
N GLY A 337 -40.03 0.30 32.99
CA GLY A 337 -39.15 1.29 33.62
C GLY A 337 -39.73 2.70 33.69
N THR A 338 -40.98 2.93 33.25
CA THR A 338 -41.60 4.25 33.29
C THR A 338 -42.06 4.63 34.69
N HIS A 339 -41.75 5.86 35.09
CA HIS A 339 -42.24 6.50 36.31
C HIS A 339 -43.48 7.33 36.00
N PHE A 340 -44.64 6.87 36.47
CA PHE A 340 -45.92 7.59 36.40
C PHE A 340 -46.07 8.48 37.63
N ASN A 341 -45.99 9.79 37.43
CA ASN A 341 -46.19 10.79 38.47
C ASN A 341 -47.65 11.23 38.52
N ILE A 342 -48.36 10.75 39.55
CA ILE A 342 -49.80 11.00 39.70
C ILE A 342 -49.99 12.26 40.54
N THR A 343 -50.54 13.31 39.92
CA THR A 343 -50.78 14.61 40.57
C THR A 343 -52.27 14.89 40.77
N THR A 344 -53.16 13.99 40.36
CA THR A 344 -54.60 14.09 40.62
C THR A 344 -55.05 13.04 41.64
N SER A 345 -55.88 13.45 42.60
CA SER A 345 -56.45 12.55 43.62
C SER A 345 -57.62 11.71 43.10
N SER A 346 -58.06 11.95 41.86
CA SER A 346 -59.20 11.26 41.25
C SER A 346 -58.88 9.88 40.68
N ILE A 347 -57.59 9.52 40.53
CA ILE A 347 -57.21 8.20 40.03
C ILE A 347 -57.56 7.13 41.06
N THR A 348 -58.41 6.19 40.68
CA THR A 348 -58.83 5.04 41.50
C THR A 348 -58.55 3.70 40.81
N GLY A 349 -58.16 3.70 39.53
CA GLY A 349 -57.86 2.48 38.77
C GLY A 349 -56.62 2.59 37.91
N ILE A 350 -55.82 1.52 37.85
CA ILE A 350 -54.67 1.41 36.94
C ILE A 350 -54.74 0.08 36.20
N THR A 351 -54.78 0.12 34.87
CA THR A 351 -54.75 -1.07 34.02
C THR A 351 -53.35 -1.29 33.50
N LEU A 352 -52.73 -2.41 33.87
CA LEU A 352 -51.40 -2.81 33.40
C LEU A 352 -51.49 -3.37 31.96
N PRO A 353 -50.42 -3.26 31.15
CA PRO A 353 -50.43 -3.76 29.79
C PRO A 353 -50.26 -5.28 29.76
N THR A 354 -50.52 -5.88 28.59
CA THR A 354 -50.25 -7.31 28.36
C THR A 354 -48.76 -7.60 28.52
N VAL A 355 -48.43 -8.60 29.32
CA VAL A 355 -47.07 -9.12 29.54
C VAL A 355 -46.94 -10.55 29.05
N VAL A 356 -45.73 -10.94 28.65
CA VAL A 356 -45.39 -12.21 28.00
C VAL A 356 -44.32 -12.97 28.77
N GLY A 357 -44.77 -13.74 29.77
CA GLY A 357 -44.00 -14.79 30.44
C GLY A 357 -42.56 -14.40 30.81
N SER A 358 -41.59 -15.23 30.40
CA SER A 358 -40.16 -15.03 30.69
C SER A 358 -39.56 -13.82 29.98
N THR A 359 -40.15 -13.37 28.86
CA THR A 359 -39.64 -12.24 28.07
C THR A 359 -39.75 -10.93 28.83
N ASP A 360 -40.82 -10.76 29.61
CA ASP A 360 -41.06 -9.57 30.42
C ASP A 360 -40.74 -9.79 31.90
N SER A 361 -39.98 -10.84 32.24
CA SER A 361 -39.55 -11.08 33.62
C SER A 361 -38.68 -9.91 34.10
N ASN A 362 -38.97 -9.42 35.30
CA ASN A 362 -38.36 -8.23 35.91
C ASN A 362 -38.72 -6.89 35.27
N ALA A 363 -39.65 -6.87 34.31
CA ALA A 363 -40.25 -5.64 33.88
C ALA A 363 -40.96 -4.96 35.06
N TYR A 364 -40.87 -3.64 35.15
CA TYR A 364 -41.48 -2.90 36.26
C TYR A 364 -42.05 -1.57 35.81
N TRP A 365 -42.97 -1.04 36.62
CA TRP A 365 -43.51 0.32 36.53
C TRP A 365 -43.50 0.96 37.90
N VAL A 366 -43.24 2.26 37.94
CA VAL A 366 -43.24 3.01 39.20
C VAL A 366 -44.40 3.99 39.20
N PHE A 367 -45.28 3.90 40.20
CA PHE A 367 -46.41 4.81 40.40
C PHE A 367 -46.12 5.69 41.61
N ARG A 368 -45.88 6.98 41.37
CA ARG A 368 -45.62 7.96 42.42
C ARG A 368 -46.88 8.73 42.75
N ASN A 369 -47.29 8.71 44.01
CA ASN A 369 -48.36 9.58 44.50
C ASN A 369 -47.76 10.95 44.84
N ASN A 370 -48.00 11.93 43.98
CA ASN A 370 -47.63 13.32 44.19
C ASN A 370 -48.86 14.20 44.50
N THR A 371 -49.89 13.60 45.09
CA THR A 371 -51.06 14.29 45.64
C THR A 371 -50.89 14.50 47.14
N ALA A 372 -51.77 15.31 47.75
CA ALA A 372 -51.75 15.55 49.19
C ALA A 372 -52.42 14.42 50.02
N GLY A 373 -53.11 13.47 49.38
CA GLY A 373 -53.91 12.43 50.04
C GLY A 373 -53.48 11.01 49.68
N TYR A 374 -53.99 10.02 50.41
CA TYR A 374 -53.79 8.61 50.05
C TYR A 374 -54.52 8.30 48.75
N LEU A 375 -53.85 7.59 47.84
CA LEU A 375 -54.51 6.98 46.68
C LEU A 375 -54.90 5.55 47.03
N SER A 376 -56.14 5.16 46.68
CA SER A 376 -56.64 3.79 46.79
C SER A 376 -56.86 3.27 45.38
N ILE A 377 -55.93 2.44 44.90
CA ILE A 377 -55.85 2.03 43.49
C ILE A 377 -56.33 0.58 43.32
N THR A 378 -57.28 0.38 42.43
CA THR A 378 -57.61 -0.95 41.90
C THR A 378 -56.75 -1.22 40.67
N PHE A 379 -55.84 -2.18 40.77
CA PHE A 379 -55.06 -2.66 39.63
C PHE A 379 -55.85 -3.68 38.81
N THR A 380 -55.89 -3.48 37.50
CA THR A 380 -56.43 -4.43 36.52
C THR A 380 -55.28 -5.05 35.74
N TYR A 381 -55.21 -6.38 35.74
CA TYR A 381 -54.17 -7.17 35.08
C TYR A 381 -54.72 -7.74 33.77
N THR A 382 -54.20 -7.31 32.62
CA THR A 382 -54.66 -7.81 31.31
C THR A 382 -54.13 -9.21 31.00
N THR A 383 -52.95 -9.58 31.51
CA THR A 383 -52.49 -10.97 31.55
C THR A 383 -52.73 -11.54 32.95
N ALA A 384 -53.43 -12.68 33.04
CA ALA A 384 -53.66 -13.35 34.31
C ALA A 384 -52.34 -13.90 34.87
N GLY A 385 -51.96 -13.44 36.06
CA GLY A 385 -50.89 -14.05 36.87
C GLY A 385 -51.45 -15.05 37.88
N THR A 386 -50.58 -15.89 38.43
CA THR A 386 -50.92 -16.81 39.54
C THR A 386 -50.89 -16.12 40.90
N THR A 387 -50.11 -15.05 41.03
CA THR A 387 -50.04 -14.20 42.21
C THR A 387 -50.16 -12.74 41.80
N TYR A 388 -51.02 -12.00 42.50
CA TYR A 388 -51.17 -10.58 42.32
C TYR A 388 -51.49 -9.90 43.66
N PRO A 389 -51.08 -8.64 43.85
CA PRO A 389 -51.44 -7.85 45.01
C PRO A 389 -52.95 -7.78 45.22
N THR A 390 -53.36 -7.81 46.49
CA THR A 390 -54.77 -7.64 46.85
C THR A 390 -55.19 -6.20 46.60
N ASN A 391 -56.27 -6.03 45.84
CA ASN A 391 -56.89 -4.73 45.63
C ASN A 391 -57.82 -4.34 46.81
N PRO A 392 -57.99 -3.04 47.09
CA PRO A 392 -57.24 -1.91 46.51
C PRO A 392 -55.86 -1.76 47.15
N VAL A 393 -54.89 -1.31 46.37
CA VAL A 393 -53.54 -0.98 46.82
C VAL A 393 -53.49 0.48 47.24
N THR A 394 -53.06 0.73 48.47
CA THR A 394 -52.95 2.09 49.02
C THR A 394 -51.55 2.66 48.74
N ILE A 395 -51.48 3.85 48.17
CA ILE A 395 -50.22 4.60 47.93
C ILE A 395 -50.25 5.88 48.78
N PRO A 396 -49.44 6.00 49.85
CA PRO A 396 -49.37 7.20 50.67
C PRO A 396 -48.89 8.45 49.90
N PRO A 397 -49.22 9.67 50.37
CA PRO A 397 -48.67 10.91 49.79
C PRO A 397 -47.14 10.90 49.74
N ALA A 398 -46.55 11.43 48.67
CA ALA A 398 -45.10 11.51 48.42
C ALA A 398 -44.35 10.18 48.31
N ASN A 399 -45.05 9.04 48.35
CA ASN A 399 -44.48 7.71 48.18
C ASN A 399 -44.56 7.24 46.73
N SER A 400 -43.70 6.28 46.40
CA SER A 400 -43.72 5.55 45.14
C SER A 400 -44.01 4.08 45.43
N LEU A 401 -44.79 3.46 44.56
CA LEU A 401 -45.07 2.04 44.53
C LEU A 401 -44.46 1.47 43.25
N THR A 402 -43.63 0.44 43.36
CA THR A 402 -43.13 -0.25 42.17
C THR A 402 -43.93 -1.54 41.98
N MET A 403 -44.58 -1.66 40.83
CA MET A 403 -45.20 -2.91 40.37
C MET A 403 -44.20 -3.63 39.46
N MET A 404 -43.79 -4.83 39.83
CA MET A 404 -42.85 -5.64 39.06
C MET A 404 -43.49 -6.95 38.61
N VAL A 405 -43.18 -7.35 37.38
CA VAL A 405 -43.52 -8.64 36.79
C VAL A 405 -42.45 -9.64 37.21
N THR A 406 -42.89 -10.79 37.69
CA THR A 406 -42.02 -11.90 38.06
C THR A 406 -42.40 -13.14 37.27
N PHE A 407 -41.42 -13.89 36.79
CA PHE A 407 -41.65 -15.17 36.13
C PHE A 407 -40.85 -16.33 36.75
N PRO A 408 -40.99 -16.61 38.07
CA PRO A 408 -40.29 -17.74 38.70
C PRO A 408 -40.81 -19.07 38.16
N SER A 409 -39.92 -19.95 37.72
CA SER A 409 -40.24 -21.34 37.35
C SER A 409 -41.42 -21.50 36.37
N SER A 410 -41.45 -20.66 35.34
CA SER A 410 -42.49 -20.67 34.29
C SER A 410 -43.87 -20.15 34.71
N VAL A 411 -43.95 -19.42 35.82
CA VAL A 411 -45.20 -18.93 36.39
C VAL A 411 -45.21 -17.40 36.46
N LEU A 412 -46.21 -16.76 35.85
CA LEU A 412 -46.36 -15.30 35.88
C LEU A 412 -46.93 -14.84 37.23
N GLY A 413 -46.36 -13.76 37.77
CA GLY A 413 -46.84 -13.09 38.97
C GLY A 413 -46.55 -11.59 38.94
N TYR A 414 -47.23 -10.86 39.81
CA TYR A 414 -47.02 -9.43 40.06
C TYR A 414 -46.66 -9.22 41.53
N VAL A 415 -45.67 -8.39 41.79
CA VAL A 415 -45.18 -8.09 43.14
C VAL A 415 -45.06 -6.57 43.33
N LEU A 416 -45.36 -6.10 44.54
CA LEU A 416 -45.20 -4.71 44.94
C LEU A 416 -43.92 -4.52 45.76
N PHE A 417 -43.25 -3.40 45.51
CA PHE A 417 -42.12 -2.90 46.30
C PHE A 417 -42.36 -1.47 46.75
#